data_AF-A0A2C6A9Q0-F1
#
_entry.id   AF-A0A2C6A9Q0-F1
#
_cell.length_a   1.000
_cell.length_b   1.000
_cell.length_c   1.000
_cell.angle_alpha   90.00
_cell.angle_beta   90.00
_cell.angle_gamma   90.00
#
_symmetry.space_group_name_H-M   'P 1'
#
loop_
_entity.id
_entity.type
_entity.pdbx_description
1 polymer ?
#
loop_
_entity_poly.entity_id
_entity_poly.type
_entity_poly.pdbx_seq_one_letter_code
_entity_poly.pdbx_strand_id
1 'polypeptide(L)'
;MGIAGPLPWNAYGKGPRDGLACDARVEVTEDVREWDYGDYEGITSKEIRKIRADQGLTGTWDIWRDGCPGGESPDQVTQRLDRVIAEIREKWHQPAMSRGREEAAGESGDVLIVAHGHILRAFALRWAGKTLQEGPTFLLEAGGLGTLSYEHHSIEEPAILLGGAFHVDIDEQANQQ
;
A
#
# COMPACT_ATOMS: atom_id res chain seq x y z
N MET A 1 10.16 -0.01 17.87
CA MET A 1 9.28 1.07 17.38
C MET A 1 8.71 1.75 18.60
N GLY A 2 9.10 2.98 18.89
CA GLY A 2 8.60 3.72 20.05
C GLY A 2 7.26 4.36 19.78
N ILE A 3 6.26 3.57 19.36
CA ILE A 3 4.90 4.05 19.13
C ILE A 3 4.33 4.56 20.47
N ALA A 4 3.85 5.80 20.49
CA ALA A 4 3.16 6.35 21.65
C ALA A 4 1.74 5.78 21.74
N GLY A 5 1.55 4.73 22.54
CA GLY A 5 0.25 4.11 22.81
C GLY A 5 0.28 2.58 22.89
N PRO A 6 -0.83 1.94 23.30
CA PRO A 6 -0.93 0.49 23.25
C PRO A 6 -0.91 0.00 21.80
N LEU A 7 -0.08 -1.00 21.50
CA LEU A 7 -0.09 -1.65 20.19
C LEU A 7 -1.45 -2.33 19.96
N PRO A 8 -1.99 -2.31 18.73
CA PRO A 8 -3.24 -2.99 18.42
C PRO A 8 -3.10 -4.52 18.38
N TRP A 9 -1.89 -5.06 18.58
CA TRP A 9 -1.60 -6.50 18.68
C TRP A 9 -0.72 -6.81 19.90
N ASN A 10 -0.72 -8.08 20.31
CA ASN A 10 0.17 -8.57 21.36
C ASN A 10 1.62 -8.54 20.87
N ALA A 11 2.49 -7.84 21.61
CA ALA A 11 3.90 -7.80 21.31
C ALA A 11 4.52 -9.22 21.38
N TYR A 12 5.22 -9.64 20.33
CA TYR A 12 5.95 -10.90 20.29
C TYR A 12 7.43 -10.68 20.62
N GLY A 13 8.01 -11.49 21.52
CA GLY A 13 9.42 -11.44 21.91
C GLY A 13 9.74 -10.67 23.20
N LYS A 14 10.99 -10.81 23.67
CA LYS A 14 11.51 -10.22 24.93
C LYS A 14 12.64 -9.19 24.71
N GLY A 15 12.69 -8.56 23.54
CA GLY A 15 13.73 -7.58 23.21
C GLY A 15 13.52 -6.23 23.89
N PRO A 16 14.58 -5.41 24.05
CA PRO A 16 14.46 -4.03 24.48
C PRO A 16 13.48 -3.28 23.58
N ARG A 17 12.52 -2.59 24.18
CA ARG A 17 11.48 -1.82 23.47
C ARG A 17 11.87 -0.36 23.25
N ASP A 18 13.10 -0.01 23.63
CA ASP A 18 13.69 1.33 23.55
C ASP A 18 14.02 1.66 22.08
N GLY A 19 13.02 1.60 21.22
CA GLY A 19 13.09 2.17 19.87
C GLY A 19 12.86 3.68 19.91
N LEU A 20 13.19 4.36 18.82
CA LEU A 20 12.87 5.78 18.62
C LEU A 20 11.40 6.05 18.93
N ALA A 21 11.13 7.06 19.76
CA ALA A 21 9.78 7.56 20.01
C ALA A 21 9.13 8.02 18.69
N CYS A 22 7.88 7.66 18.49
CA CYS A 22 7.11 7.83 17.28
C CYS A 22 5.65 8.04 17.69
N ASP A 23 5.11 9.21 17.44
CA ASP A 23 3.72 9.54 17.78
C ASP A 23 2.74 9.13 16.66
N ALA A 24 3.16 8.23 15.77
CA ALA A 24 2.31 7.75 14.67
C ALA A 24 1.14 6.94 15.21
N ARG A 25 -0.06 7.29 14.75
CA ARG A 25 -1.26 6.50 14.99
C ARG A 25 -1.20 5.23 14.14
N VAL A 26 -1.44 4.08 14.78
CA VAL A 26 -1.47 2.78 14.10
C VAL A 26 -2.91 2.27 14.04
N GLU A 27 -3.31 1.82 12.86
CA GLU A 27 -4.61 1.20 12.62
C GLU A 27 -4.42 -0.11 11.85
N VAL A 28 -5.21 -1.13 12.19
CA VAL A 28 -5.21 -2.43 11.52
C VAL A 28 -6.51 -2.57 10.76
N THR A 29 -6.43 -2.91 9.48
CA THR A 29 -7.61 -3.13 8.63
C THR A 29 -7.42 -4.34 7.74
N GLU A 30 -8.48 -5.12 7.59
CA GLU A 30 -8.54 -6.24 6.66
C GLU A 30 -8.53 -5.78 5.20
N ASP A 31 -8.84 -4.52 4.92
CA ASP A 31 -8.92 -4.02 3.54
C ASP A 31 -7.55 -4.00 2.82
N VAL A 32 -6.44 -4.07 3.56
CA VAL A 32 -5.07 -4.17 3.02
C VAL A 32 -4.45 -5.58 3.18
N ARG A 33 -5.22 -6.57 3.62
CA ARG A 33 -4.80 -7.99 3.66
C ARG A 33 -4.41 -8.48 2.26
N GLU A 34 -3.52 -9.46 2.14
CA GLU A 34 -3.12 -10.06 0.84
C GLU A 34 -4.35 -10.56 0.04
N TRP A 35 -4.17 -10.72 -1.27
CA TRP A 35 -5.18 -11.35 -2.12
C TRP A 35 -5.57 -12.73 -1.58
N ASP A 36 -6.87 -12.99 -1.43
CA ASP A 36 -7.36 -14.32 -1.06
C ASP A 36 -7.21 -15.29 -2.23
N TYR A 37 -6.22 -16.18 -2.16
CA TYR A 37 -5.91 -17.11 -3.24
C TYR A 37 -6.89 -18.29 -3.31
N GLY A 38 -7.77 -18.48 -2.33
CA GLY A 38 -8.76 -19.55 -2.33
C GLY A 38 -8.15 -20.93 -2.62
N ASP A 39 -8.61 -21.57 -3.69
CA ASP A 39 -8.13 -22.88 -4.14
C ASP A 39 -6.64 -22.88 -4.55
N TYR A 40 -6.05 -21.70 -4.73
CA TYR A 40 -4.65 -21.51 -5.11
C TYR A 40 -3.73 -21.18 -3.94
N GLU A 41 -4.22 -21.24 -2.71
CA GLU A 41 -3.41 -21.04 -1.52
C GLU A 41 -2.26 -22.07 -1.43
N GLY A 42 -1.04 -21.58 -1.20
CA GLY A 42 0.15 -22.44 -1.02
C GLY A 42 0.66 -23.19 -2.26
N ILE A 43 0.10 -22.96 -3.45
CA ILE A 43 0.56 -23.60 -4.69
C ILE A 43 1.26 -22.62 -5.63
N THR A 44 2.18 -23.14 -6.44
CA THR A 44 2.98 -22.34 -7.36
C THR A 44 2.21 -21.98 -8.63
N SER A 45 2.59 -20.89 -9.30
CA SER A 45 1.99 -20.52 -10.60
C SER A 45 2.13 -21.61 -11.66
N LYS A 46 3.12 -22.50 -11.55
CA LYS A 46 3.28 -23.66 -12.45
C LYS A 46 2.19 -24.71 -12.19
N GLU A 47 1.90 -24.98 -10.92
CA GLU A 47 0.84 -25.92 -10.53
C GLU A 47 -0.55 -25.35 -10.87
N ILE A 48 -0.79 -24.06 -10.65
CA ILE A 48 -2.04 -23.39 -11.04
C ILE A 48 -2.30 -23.58 -12.54
N ARG A 49 -1.28 -23.37 -13.39
CA ARG A 49 -1.41 -23.58 -14.84
C ARG A 49 -1.76 -25.02 -15.20
N LYS A 50 -1.18 -26.00 -14.49
CA LYS A 50 -1.49 -27.42 -14.69
C LYS A 50 -2.93 -27.73 -14.29
N ILE A 51 -3.36 -27.29 -13.11
CA ILE A 51 -4.73 -27.49 -12.60
C ILE A 51 -5.75 -26.92 -13.58
N ARG A 52 -5.53 -25.69 -14.08
CA ARG A 52 -6.45 -25.05 -15.03
C ARG A 52 -6.47 -25.76 -16.38
N ALA A 53 -5.33 -26.26 -16.86
CA ALA A 53 -5.27 -27.07 -18.08
C ALA A 53 -6.06 -28.39 -17.92
N ASP A 54 -5.94 -29.05 -16.77
CA ASP A 54 -6.67 -30.28 -16.44
C ASP A 54 -8.19 -30.03 -16.34
N GLN A 55 -8.61 -28.81 -15.95
CA GLN A 55 -10.01 -28.36 -15.93
C GLN A 55 -10.54 -27.93 -17.32
N GLY A 56 -9.71 -27.98 -18.37
CA GLY A 56 -10.09 -27.60 -19.73
C GLY A 56 -10.15 -26.08 -19.98
N LEU A 57 -9.62 -25.26 -19.07
CA LEU A 57 -9.53 -23.81 -19.26
C LEU A 57 -8.39 -23.49 -20.24
N THR A 58 -8.72 -22.77 -21.31
CA THR A 58 -7.76 -22.37 -22.35
C THR A 58 -7.19 -20.97 -22.05
N GLY A 59 -5.87 -20.81 -22.19
CA GLY A 59 -5.17 -19.53 -22.02
C GLY A 59 -4.21 -19.45 -20.82
N THR A 60 -3.40 -18.40 -20.79
CA THR A 60 -2.46 -18.14 -19.69
C THR A 60 -3.20 -17.47 -18.54
N TRP A 61 -3.23 -18.12 -17.39
CA TRP A 61 -3.77 -17.55 -16.16
C TRP A 61 -3.04 -16.26 -15.78
N ASP A 62 -3.83 -15.23 -15.49
CA ASP A 62 -3.38 -13.96 -14.96
C ASP A 62 -4.25 -13.59 -13.76
N ILE A 63 -3.63 -13.44 -12.58
CA ILE A 63 -4.35 -13.08 -11.34
C ILE A 63 -5.13 -11.77 -11.48
N TRP A 64 -4.59 -10.80 -12.22
CA TRP A 64 -5.19 -9.48 -12.37
C TRP A 64 -6.48 -9.49 -13.19
N ARG A 65 -6.59 -10.44 -14.12
CA ARG A 65 -7.75 -10.60 -15.01
C ARG A 65 -8.70 -11.67 -14.51
N ASP A 66 -8.16 -12.83 -14.13
CA ASP A 66 -8.92 -14.05 -13.87
C ASP A 66 -9.20 -14.28 -12.38
N GLY A 67 -8.49 -13.57 -11.49
CA GLY A 67 -8.55 -13.77 -10.05
C GLY A 67 -8.21 -15.20 -9.61
N CYS A 68 -8.75 -15.57 -8.44
CA CYS A 68 -8.56 -16.87 -7.83
C CYS A 68 -9.92 -17.55 -7.53
N PRO A 69 -10.20 -18.74 -8.09
CA PRO A 69 -11.38 -19.52 -7.72
C PRO A 69 -11.40 -19.85 -6.23
N GLY A 70 -12.57 -19.78 -5.61
CA GLY A 70 -12.72 -20.00 -4.17
C GLY A 70 -12.18 -18.87 -3.29
N GLY A 71 -11.56 -17.85 -3.86
CA GLY A 71 -10.99 -16.68 -3.18
C GLY A 71 -11.55 -15.36 -3.72
N GLU A 72 -10.70 -14.36 -3.85
CA GLU A 72 -11.08 -13.01 -4.28
C GLU A 72 -11.04 -12.81 -5.80
N SER A 73 -12.06 -12.13 -6.32
CA SER A 73 -12.07 -11.59 -7.69
C SER A 73 -11.33 -10.25 -7.76
N PRO A 74 -10.82 -9.84 -8.94
CA PRO A 74 -10.20 -8.53 -9.12
C PRO A 74 -11.13 -7.36 -8.73
N ASP A 75 -12.43 -7.51 -8.92
CA ASP A 75 -13.42 -6.50 -8.57
C ASP A 75 -13.57 -6.35 -7.05
N GLN A 76 -13.53 -7.46 -6.31
CA GLN A 76 -13.57 -7.42 -4.84
C GLN A 76 -12.33 -6.73 -4.27
N VAL A 77 -11.15 -7.03 -4.83
CA VAL A 77 -9.89 -6.35 -4.46
C VAL A 77 -9.96 -4.87 -4.83
N THR A 78 -10.45 -4.54 -6.02
CA THR A 78 -10.62 -3.15 -6.44
C THR A 78 -11.50 -2.36 -5.47
N GLN A 79 -12.66 -2.91 -5.08
CA GLN A 79 -13.58 -2.24 -4.17
C GLN A 79 -12.97 -1.96 -2.79
N ARG A 80 -12.22 -2.90 -2.20
CA ARG A 80 -11.60 -2.67 -0.89
C ARG A 80 -10.47 -1.65 -0.95
N LEU A 81 -9.65 -1.69 -2.00
CA LEU A 81 -8.54 -0.74 -2.12
C LEU A 81 -9.06 0.66 -2.42
N ASP A 82 -10.10 0.79 -3.25
CA ASP A 82 -10.74 2.07 -3.53
C ASP A 82 -11.36 2.69 -2.26
N ARG A 83 -11.93 1.87 -1.35
CA ARG A 83 -12.38 2.34 -0.03
C ARG A 83 -11.23 2.91 0.80
N VAL A 84 -10.12 2.18 0.92
CA VAL A 84 -8.95 2.62 1.70
C VAL A 84 -8.34 3.89 1.10
N ILE A 85 -8.23 3.97 -0.23
CA ILE A 85 -7.74 5.15 -0.93
C ILE A 85 -8.64 6.35 -0.64
N ALA A 86 -9.97 6.18 -0.74
CA ALA A 86 -10.93 7.25 -0.45
C ALA A 86 -10.82 7.71 1.01
N GLU A 87 -10.75 6.77 1.96
CA GLU A 87 -10.58 7.07 3.38
C GLU A 87 -9.30 7.84 3.66
N ILE A 88 -8.17 7.43 3.06
CA ILE A 88 -6.88 8.13 3.23
C ILE A 88 -6.96 9.55 2.69
N ARG A 89 -7.54 9.70 1.49
CA ARG A 89 -7.71 11.00 0.83
C ARG A 89 -8.56 11.94 1.67
N GLU A 90 -9.70 11.47 2.15
CA GLU A 90 -10.66 12.29 2.90
C GLU A 90 -10.17 12.64 4.31
N LYS A 91 -9.67 11.65 5.06
CA LYS A 91 -9.33 11.84 6.48
C LYS A 91 -7.99 12.52 6.70
N TRP A 92 -7.00 12.26 5.85
CA TRP A 92 -5.61 12.67 6.09
C TRP A 92 -5.12 13.68 5.06
N HIS A 93 -5.27 13.39 3.76
CA HIS A 93 -4.67 14.23 2.72
C HIS A 93 -5.45 15.53 2.45
N GLN A 94 -6.80 15.49 2.36
CA GLN A 94 -7.61 16.70 2.16
C GLN A 94 -7.37 17.75 3.25
N PRO A 95 -7.44 17.42 4.55
CA PRO A 95 -7.17 18.38 5.60
C PRO A 95 -5.74 18.93 5.53
N ALA A 96 -4.74 18.08 5.27
CA ALA A 96 -3.34 18.50 5.19
C ALA A 96 -3.07 19.43 3.99
N MET A 97 -3.68 19.18 2.84
CA MET A 97 -3.50 20.00 1.62
C MET A 97 -4.31 21.31 1.64
N SER A 98 -5.41 21.37 2.41
CA SER A 98 -6.27 22.55 2.50
C SER A 98 -5.74 23.68 3.38
N ARG A 99 -4.74 23.39 4.23
CA ARG A 99 -4.12 24.37 5.14
C ARG A 99 -2.98 25.11 4.43
N GLY A 100 -2.79 26.39 4.74
CA GLY A 100 -1.64 27.15 4.24
C GLY A 100 -0.33 26.56 4.76
N ARG A 101 0.77 26.65 3.99
CA ARG A 101 2.08 26.08 4.36
C ARG A 101 2.58 26.51 5.76
N GLU A 102 2.20 27.70 6.23
CA GLU A 102 2.58 28.22 7.55
C GLU A 102 1.77 27.59 8.70
N GLU A 103 0.53 27.18 8.47
CA GLU A 103 -0.34 26.53 9.47
C GLU A 103 -0.16 25.00 9.52
N ALA A 104 0.41 24.40 8.46
CA ALA A 104 0.65 22.97 8.35
C ALA A 104 1.90 22.46 9.10
N ALA A 105 2.69 23.36 9.71
CA ALA A 105 4.01 23.06 10.30
C ALA A 105 4.02 22.08 11.49
N GLY A 106 2.87 21.49 11.87
CA GLY A 106 2.76 20.53 12.97
C GLY A 106 1.94 19.26 12.69
N GLU A 107 1.32 19.12 11.51
CA GLU A 107 0.50 17.95 11.16
C GLU A 107 0.94 17.41 9.79
N SER A 108 1.64 16.27 9.77
CA SER A 108 1.96 15.56 8.53
C SER A 108 0.73 14.79 8.04
N GLY A 109 0.43 14.91 6.75
CA GLY A 109 -0.58 14.10 6.05
C GLY A 109 -0.04 12.75 5.58
N ASP A 110 1.20 12.40 5.90
CA ASP A 110 1.82 11.18 5.37
C ASP A 110 1.21 9.93 6.00
N VAL A 111 0.82 8.98 5.15
CA VAL A 111 0.26 7.69 5.56
C VAL A 111 1.20 6.56 5.11
N LEU A 112 1.66 5.77 6.08
CA LEU A 112 2.43 4.54 5.82
C LEU A 112 1.51 3.33 5.78
N ILE A 113 1.50 2.61 4.65
CA ILE A 113 0.79 1.33 4.50
C ILE A 113 1.80 0.19 4.52
N VAL A 114 1.65 -0.73 5.47
CA VAL A 114 2.42 -1.98 5.54
C VAL A 114 1.51 -3.14 5.14
N ALA A 115 1.78 -3.75 3.99
CA ALA A 115 0.96 -4.82 3.43
C ALA A 115 1.80 -5.79 2.59
N HIS A 116 1.19 -6.43 1.59
CA HIS A 116 1.73 -7.58 0.88
C HIS A 116 1.93 -7.31 -0.62
N GLY A 117 2.58 -8.25 -1.31
CA GLY A 117 3.12 -8.03 -2.65
C GLY A 117 2.08 -7.79 -3.74
N HIS A 118 0.99 -8.57 -3.84
CA HIS A 118 -0.04 -8.29 -4.84
C HIS A 118 -0.83 -7.05 -4.47
N ILE A 119 -1.14 -6.87 -3.19
CA ILE A 119 -1.97 -5.75 -2.75
C ILE A 119 -1.31 -4.40 -2.83
N LEU A 120 -0.02 -4.27 -2.52
CA LEU A 120 0.68 -2.99 -2.68
C LEU A 120 0.79 -2.59 -4.16
N ARG A 121 0.98 -3.57 -5.06
CA ARG A 121 0.98 -3.31 -6.52
C ARG A 121 -0.41 -2.96 -7.05
N ALA A 122 -1.45 -3.64 -6.56
CA ALA A 122 -2.84 -3.31 -6.84
C ALA A 122 -3.17 -1.90 -6.35
N PHE A 123 -2.74 -1.56 -5.14
CA PHE A 123 -2.96 -0.25 -4.52
C PHE A 123 -2.33 0.86 -5.36
N ALA A 124 -1.10 0.69 -5.82
CA ALA A 124 -0.43 1.66 -6.69
C ALA A 124 -1.15 1.85 -8.04
N LEU A 125 -1.66 0.77 -8.66
CA LEU A 125 -2.48 0.86 -9.88
C LEU A 125 -3.76 1.67 -9.63
N ARG A 126 -4.50 1.32 -8.57
CA ARG A 126 -5.74 1.99 -8.20
C ARG A 126 -5.51 3.45 -7.83
N TRP A 127 -4.41 3.76 -7.16
CA TRP A 127 -3.99 5.13 -6.88
C TRP A 127 -3.85 5.95 -8.17
N ALA A 128 -3.19 5.39 -9.19
CA ALA A 128 -3.03 6.04 -10.50
C ALA A 128 -4.31 6.04 -11.37
N GLY A 129 -5.47 5.67 -10.81
CA GLY A 129 -6.74 5.60 -11.53
C GLY A 129 -6.82 4.48 -12.57
N LYS A 130 -5.91 3.49 -12.52
CA LYS A 130 -5.86 2.37 -13.46
C LYS A 130 -6.63 1.16 -12.94
N THR A 131 -7.23 0.41 -13.86
CA THR A 131 -7.88 -0.87 -13.55
C THR A 131 -6.83 -1.95 -13.31
N LEU A 132 -7.18 -3.00 -12.55
CA LEU A 132 -6.25 -4.10 -12.31
C LEU A 132 -5.94 -4.86 -13.61
N GLN A 133 -6.91 -4.97 -14.51
CA GLN A 133 -6.80 -5.68 -15.79
C GLN A 133 -5.85 -5.00 -16.78
N GLU A 134 -5.54 -3.71 -16.59
CA GLU A 134 -4.51 -3.00 -17.35
C GLU A 134 -3.08 -3.37 -16.91
N GLY A 135 -2.92 -4.16 -15.84
CA GLY A 135 -1.63 -4.44 -15.20
C GLY A 135 -0.89 -5.64 -15.79
N PRO A 136 0.26 -5.38 -16.42
CA PRO A 136 1.52 -5.89 -15.92
C PRO A 136 2.38 -4.69 -15.49
N THR A 137 3.60 -4.89 -14.99
CA THR A 137 4.67 -3.85 -14.93
C THR A 137 4.90 -3.10 -13.60
N PHE A 138 4.41 -3.56 -12.44
CA PHE A 138 5.04 -3.15 -11.17
C PHE A 138 5.80 -4.31 -10.53
N LEU A 139 7.06 -4.07 -10.24
CA LEU A 139 7.91 -4.95 -9.45
C LEU A 139 8.06 -4.32 -8.07
N LEU A 140 7.72 -5.09 -7.03
CA LEU A 140 7.93 -4.72 -5.65
C LEU A 140 8.55 -5.93 -4.95
N GLU A 141 9.81 -5.80 -4.56
CA GLU A 141 10.52 -6.85 -3.81
C GLU A 141 10.12 -6.83 -2.33
N ALA A 142 10.42 -7.92 -1.62
CA ALA A 142 10.20 -7.97 -0.18
C ALA A 142 11.02 -6.87 0.52
N GLY A 143 10.36 -6.04 1.33
CA GLY A 143 10.96 -4.87 1.96
C GLY A 143 11.10 -3.65 1.04
N GLY A 144 10.61 -3.72 -0.20
CA GLY A 144 10.54 -2.58 -1.10
C GLY A 144 9.59 -1.50 -0.60
N LEU A 145 9.93 -0.24 -0.90
CA LEU A 145 9.13 0.94 -0.59
C LEU A 145 8.69 1.62 -1.89
N GLY A 146 7.43 2.04 -1.95
CA GLY A 146 6.90 2.91 -3.00
C GLY A 146 6.24 4.13 -2.39
N THR A 147 6.38 5.28 -3.03
CA THR A 147 5.78 6.54 -2.58
C THR A 147 4.70 6.98 -3.56
N LEU A 148 3.51 7.23 -3.03
CA LEU A 148 2.34 7.69 -3.77
C LEU A 148 2.01 9.10 -3.31
N SER A 149 1.74 10.00 -4.26
CA SER A 149 1.56 11.43 -3.97
C SER A 149 0.61 12.06 -5.01
N TYR A 150 0.72 13.38 -5.20
CA TYR A 150 -0.11 14.17 -6.08
C TYR A 150 0.73 15.11 -6.94
N GLU A 151 0.27 15.40 -8.15
CA GLU A 151 0.82 16.47 -8.99
C GLU A 151 0.24 17.83 -8.60
N HIS A 152 0.99 18.91 -8.85
CA HIS A 152 0.55 20.31 -8.69
C HIS A 152 -0.10 20.69 -7.35
N HIS A 153 0.20 19.96 -6.25
CA HIS A 153 -0.50 20.12 -4.97
C HIS A 153 -2.04 20.00 -5.09
N SER A 154 -2.51 19.16 -6.01
CA SER A 154 -3.93 18.92 -6.27
C SER A 154 -4.31 17.51 -5.89
N ILE A 155 -5.25 17.35 -4.94
CA ILE A 155 -5.69 16.01 -4.54
C ILE A 155 -6.36 15.24 -5.70
N GLU A 156 -6.86 15.95 -6.72
CA GLU A 156 -7.50 15.35 -7.89
C GLU A 156 -6.51 14.80 -8.91
N GLU A 157 -5.21 15.01 -8.72
CA GLU A 157 -4.15 14.57 -9.62
C GLU A 157 -3.23 13.55 -8.93
N PRO A 158 -3.68 12.31 -8.63
CA PRO A 158 -2.86 11.32 -7.97
C PRO A 158 -1.72 10.85 -8.88
N ALA A 159 -0.52 10.74 -8.31
CA ALA A 159 0.71 10.38 -9.00
C ALA A 159 1.54 9.36 -8.21
N ILE A 160 2.37 8.60 -8.91
CA ILE A 160 3.38 7.73 -8.31
C ILE A 160 4.72 8.47 -8.36
N LEU A 161 5.36 8.65 -7.21
CA LEU A 161 6.64 9.35 -7.13
C LEU A 161 7.78 8.40 -7.49
N LEU A 162 8.32 8.55 -8.70
CA LEU A 162 9.46 7.75 -9.17
C LEU A 162 10.78 8.38 -8.69
N GLY A 163 11.43 7.72 -7.72
CA GLY A 163 12.75 8.14 -7.20
C GLY A 163 12.76 8.78 -5.81
N GLY A 164 11.62 8.83 -5.11
CA GLY A 164 11.46 9.58 -3.86
C GLY A 164 11.75 8.85 -2.54
N ALA A 165 12.14 7.57 -2.55
CA ALA A 165 12.53 6.87 -1.32
C ALA A 165 13.79 7.48 -0.65
N PHE A 166 14.47 8.41 -1.34
CA PHE A 166 15.64 9.13 -0.88
C PHE A 166 15.42 10.64 -0.98
N HIS A 167 14.57 11.21 -0.13
CA HIS A 167 14.71 12.63 0.19
C HIS A 167 15.69 12.74 1.37
N VAL A 168 16.85 13.34 1.14
CA VAL A 168 17.73 13.76 2.24
C VAL A 168 17.29 15.16 2.59
N ASP A 169 16.59 15.32 3.71
CA ASP A 169 16.45 16.65 4.30
C ASP A 169 17.86 17.10 4.70
N ILE A 170 18.44 17.99 3.91
CA ILE A 170 19.67 18.68 4.28
C ILE A 170 19.24 19.72 5.31
N ASP A 171 19.40 19.40 6.59
CA ASP A 171 19.26 20.37 7.67
C ASP A 171 20.30 21.50 7.47
N GLU A 172 19.89 22.59 6.82
CA GLU A 172 20.73 23.79 6.64
C GLU A 172 21.07 24.49 7.97
N GLN A 173 20.48 24.04 9.09
CA GLN A 173 20.78 24.56 10.43
C GLN A 173 22.11 24.03 11.02
N ALA A 174 22.76 23.05 10.41
CA ALA A 174 24.02 22.50 10.92
C ALA A 174 25.28 23.34 10.60
N ASN A 175 25.17 24.40 9.78
CA ASN A 175 26.31 25.22 9.33
C ASN A 175 26.41 26.60 10.01
N GLN A 176 25.72 26.82 11.12
CA GLN A 176 25.91 28.01 11.98
C GLN A 176 26.35 27.59 13.39
N GLN A 177 27.57 27.08 13.51
CA GLN A 177 28.35 27.07 14.76
C GLN A 177 29.78 27.51 14.48
#